data_AF-A0A2E9GTP9-F1
#
_entry.id   AF-A0A2E9GTP9-F1
#
_cell.length_a   1.000
_cell.length_b   1.000
_cell.length_c   1.000
_cell.angle_alpha   90.00
_cell.angle_beta   90.00
_cell.angle_gamma   90.00
#
_symmetry.space_group_name_H-M   'P 1'
#
loop_
_entity.id
_entity.type
_entity.pdbx_description
1 polymer ?
#
loop_
_entity_poly.entity_id
_entity_poly.type
_entity_poly.pdbx_seq_one_letter_code
_entity_poly.pdbx_strand_id
1 'polypeptide(L)'
;MPSPKEARDALARIETAITSLCEEVGAIRKRLDSLDGGNAPMSTPEIIEFLDGYRVAEATAAAGFGAWIATSDTECLRGGLRMVQLREAAHAKLFEERIKELGGSPKAEASEELETFLIGTLGDPDKSDAEKLQTFVAQAGDPKVIEQLEGFAARMDADQETQFLLRAAIQDERTSVEFLHQACELLCGGSTS
;
A
#
# COMPACT_ATOMS: atom_id res chain seq x y z
N MET A 1 -57.08 -27.94 -16.86
CA MET A 1 -56.20 -26.76 -16.96
C MET A 1 -56.43 -25.93 -15.71
N PRO A 2 -55.37 -25.39 -15.07
CA PRO A 2 -55.55 -24.48 -13.95
C PRO A 2 -56.39 -23.28 -14.40
N SER A 3 -57.29 -22.84 -13.54
CA SER A 3 -58.07 -21.63 -13.75
C SER A 3 -57.13 -20.42 -13.81
N PRO A 4 -57.53 -19.32 -14.49
CA PRO A 4 -56.74 -18.09 -14.53
C PRO A 4 -56.38 -17.54 -13.15
N LYS A 5 -57.21 -17.82 -12.13
CA LYS A 5 -56.95 -17.47 -10.74
C LYS A 5 -55.83 -18.33 -10.14
N GLU A 6 -55.89 -19.64 -10.29
CA GLU A 6 -54.86 -20.57 -9.79
C GLU A 6 -53.50 -20.32 -10.44
N ALA A 7 -53.46 -19.94 -11.71
CA ALA A 7 -52.23 -19.56 -12.40
C ALA A 7 -51.61 -18.28 -11.84
N ARG A 8 -52.43 -17.25 -11.53
CA ARG A 8 -51.95 -16.00 -10.91
C ARG A 8 -51.46 -16.24 -9.48
N ASP A 9 -52.19 -17.03 -8.70
CA ASP A 9 -51.80 -17.36 -7.33
C ASP A 9 -50.49 -18.18 -7.29
N ALA A 10 -50.26 -19.04 -8.29
CA ALA A 10 -48.98 -19.73 -8.47
C ALA A 10 -47.84 -18.76 -8.81
N LEU A 11 -48.06 -17.81 -9.72
CA LEU A 11 -47.06 -16.81 -10.10
C LEU A 11 -46.63 -15.93 -8.91
N ALA A 12 -47.61 -15.43 -8.14
CA ALA A 12 -47.35 -14.61 -6.96
C ALA A 12 -46.54 -15.36 -5.87
N ARG A 13 -46.77 -16.67 -5.72
CA ARG A 13 -45.96 -17.51 -4.82
C ARG A 13 -44.53 -17.69 -5.31
N ILE A 14 -44.34 -17.82 -6.61
CA ILE A 14 -43.00 -17.91 -7.23
C ILE A 14 -42.24 -16.60 -7.06
N GLU A 15 -42.87 -15.46 -7.31
CA GLU A 15 -42.24 -14.13 -7.14
C GLU A 15 -41.82 -13.88 -5.69
N THR A 16 -42.69 -14.24 -4.75
CA THR A 16 -42.37 -14.20 -3.31
C THR A 16 -41.18 -15.10 -2.97
N ALA A 17 -41.17 -16.33 -3.49
CA ALA A 17 -40.08 -17.28 -3.25
C ALA A 17 -38.75 -16.82 -3.85
N ILE A 18 -38.76 -16.24 -5.07
CA ILE A 18 -37.56 -15.68 -5.71
C ILE A 18 -37.02 -14.51 -4.87
N THR A 19 -37.89 -13.64 -4.37
CA THR A 19 -37.49 -12.50 -3.54
C THR A 19 -36.83 -12.98 -2.25
N SER A 20 -37.45 -13.93 -1.56
CA SER A 20 -36.90 -14.56 -0.34
C SER A 20 -35.55 -15.23 -0.59
N LEU A 21 -35.41 -15.96 -1.71
CA LEU A 21 -34.14 -16.61 -2.07
C LEU A 21 -33.04 -15.59 -2.38
N CYS A 22 -33.36 -14.49 -3.07
CA CYS A 22 -32.40 -13.42 -3.34
C CYS A 22 -31.91 -12.76 -2.04
N GLU A 23 -32.80 -12.54 -1.07
CA GLU A 23 -32.45 -12.01 0.25
C GLU A 23 -31.54 -12.99 1.03
N GLU A 24 -31.88 -14.29 1.04
CA GLU A 24 -31.07 -15.32 1.70
C GLU A 24 -29.69 -15.46 1.07
N VAL A 25 -29.58 -15.48 -0.26
CA VAL A 25 -28.29 -15.52 -0.97
C VAL A 25 -27.46 -14.27 -0.67
N GLY A 26 -28.09 -13.10 -0.60
CA GLY A 26 -27.42 -11.85 -0.21
C GLY A 26 -26.88 -11.90 1.23
N ALA A 27 -27.65 -12.46 2.16
CA ALA A 27 -27.23 -12.65 3.55
C ALA A 27 -26.11 -13.69 3.68
N ILE A 28 -26.15 -14.78 2.91
CA ILE A 28 -25.11 -15.81 2.88
C ILE A 28 -23.80 -15.22 2.36
N ARG A 29 -23.84 -14.42 1.28
CA ARG A 29 -22.64 -13.73 0.76
C ARG A 29 -22.00 -12.83 1.80
N LYS A 30 -22.78 -11.94 2.43
CA LYS A 30 -22.29 -11.08 3.52
C LYS A 30 -21.67 -11.88 4.68
N ARG A 31 -22.24 -13.04 5.00
CA ARG A 31 -21.70 -13.94 6.04
C ARG A 31 -20.40 -14.59 5.60
N LEU A 32 -20.30 -15.04 4.34
CA LEU A 32 -19.04 -15.54 3.76
C LEU A 32 -17.94 -14.47 3.80
N ASP A 33 -18.25 -13.25 3.35
CA ASP A 33 -17.31 -12.12 3.37
C ASP A 33 -16.82 -11.82 4.80
N SER A 34 -17.70 -11.96 5.80
CA SER A 34 -17.35 -11.78 7.22
C SER A 34 -16.58 -12.96 7.83
N LEU A 35 -16.73 -14.16 7.28
CA LEU A 35 -16.02 -15.37 7.73
C LEU A 35 -14.60 -15.44 7.15
N ASP A 36 -14.39 -14.84 5.96
CA ASP A 36 -13.06 -14.75 5.33
C ASP A 36 -12.14 -13.71 5.98
N GLY A 37 -12.58 -12.98 7.01
CA GLY A 37 -11.69 -12.33 7.98
C GLY A 37 -10.61 -11.41 7.41
N GLY A 38 -10.83 -10.79 6.25
CA GLY A 38 -9.87 -9.91 5.58
C GLY A 38 -8.99 -10.57 4.51
N ASN A 39 -9.20 -11.85 4.19
CA ASN A 39 -8.46 -12.61 3.18
C ASN A 39 -9.15 -12.71 1.81
N ALA A 40 -10.26 -12.01 1.60
CA ALA A 40 -10.92 -11.98 0.30
C ALA A 40 -9.98 -11.43 -0.79
N PRO A 41 -9.93 -12.05 -1.99
CA PRO A 41 -9.21 -11.51 -3.13
C PRO A 41 -9.64 -10.08 -3.43
N MET A 42 -8.68 -9.23 -3.75
CA MET A 42 -8.96 -7.85 -4.15
C MET A 42 -9.53 -7.81 -5.55
N SER A 43 -10.59 -7.04 -5.73
CA SER A 43 -11.11 -6.68 -7.05
C SER A 43 -10.19 -5.68 -7.74
N THR A 44 -10.26 -5.59 -9.08
CA THR A 44 -9.45 -4.63 -9.85
C THR A 44 -9.59 -3.17 -9.36
N PRO A 45 -10.79 -2.66 -9.02
CA PRO A 45 -10.91 -1.33 -8.44
C PRO A 45 -10.16 -1.15 -7.10
N GLU A 46 -10.21 -2.15 -6.21
CA GLU A 46 -9.48 -2.11 -4.93
C GLU A 46 -7.97 -2.17 -5.15
N ILE A 47 -7.50 -2.94 -6.14
CA ILE A 47 -6.09 -2.97 -6.53
C ILE A 47 -5.65 -1.60 -7.03
N ILE A 48 -6.42 -0.97 -7.92
CA ILE A 48 -6.13 0.37 -8.44
C ILE A 48 -6.05 1.39 -7.30
N GLU A 49 -7.02 1.38 -6.38
CA GLU A 49 -7.04 2.31 -5.24
C GLU A 49 -5.82 2.13 -4.34
N PHE A 50 -5.47 0.88 -4.02
CA PHE A 50 -4.28 0.56 -3.24
C PHE A 50 -2.99 1.04 -3.94
N LEU A 51 -2.81 0.68 -5.22
CA LEU A 51 -1.64 1.07 -5.99
C LEU A 51 -1.51 2.58 -6.11
N ASP A 52 -2.62 3.31 -6.24
CA ASP A 52 -2.57 4.76 -6.40
C ASP A 52 -2.16 5.45 -5.10
N GLY A 53 -2.67 5.00 -3.95
CA GLY A 53 -2.19 5.46 -2.65
C GLY A 53 -0.72 5.14 -2.42
N TYR A 54 -0.30 3.92 -2.75
CA TYR A 54 1.08 3.48 -2.55
C TYR A 54 2.07 4.18 -3.49
N ARG A 55 1.70 4.38 -4.76
CA ARG A 55 2.44 5.20 -5.74
C ARG A 55 2.76 6.58 -5.19
N VAL A 56 1.79 7.24 -4.58
CA VAL A 56 1.98 8.58 -4.00
C VAL A 56 2.97 8.53 -2.84
N ALA A 57 2.85 7.54 -1.95
CA ALA A 57 3.78 7.37 -0.85
C ALA A 57 5.22 7.21 -1.33
N GLU A 58 5.43 6.35 -2.32
CA GLU A 58 6.74 6.10 -2.96
C GLU A 58 7.27 7.35 -3.66
N ALA A 59 6.44 8.08 -4.40
CA ALA A 59 6.84 9.33 -5.06
C ALA A 59 7.28 10.40 -4.05
N THR A 60 6.52 10.54 -2.95
CA THR A 60 6.84 11.48 -1.87
C THR A 60 8.09 11.04 -1.10
N ALA A 61 8.29 9.74 -0.90
CA ALA A 61 9.50 9.20 -0.28
C ALA A 61 10.73 9.49 -1.16
N ALA A 62 10.64 9.28 -2.47
CA ALA A 62 11.70 9.64 -3.41
C ALA A 62 12.07 11.14 -3.33
N ALA A 63 11.08 12.02 -3.24
CA ALA A 63 11.30 13.45 -3.06
C ALA A 63 11.95 13.77 -1.71
N GLY A 64 11.46 13.15 -0.63
CA GLY A 64 11.98 13.29 0.72
C GLY A 64 13.44 12.86 0.86
N PHE A 65 13.79 11.68 0.35
CA PHE A 65 15.17 11.21 0.32
C PHE A 65 16.06 12.09 -0.57
N GLY A 66 15.53 12.62 -1.67
CA GLY A 66 16.22 13.63 -2.47
C GLY A 66 16.56 14.89 -1.69
N ALA A 67 15.61 15.42 -0.92
CA ALA A 67 15.81 16.57 -0.05
C ALA A 67 16.81 16.28 1.08
N TRP A 68 16.76 15.08 1.65
CA TRP A 68 17.73 14.64 2.64
C TRP A 68 19.14 14.55 2.05
N ILE A 69 19.31 13.92 0.89
CA ILE A 69 20.62 13.84 0.21
C ILE A 69 21.21 15.24 -0.04
N ALA A 70 20.36 16.22 -0.37
CA ALA A 70 20.80 17.60 -0.61
C ALA A 70 21.30 18.33 0.64
N THR A 71 20.91 17.88 1.83
CA THR A 71 21.25 18.48 3.13
C THR A 71 22.16 17.61 3.99
N SER A 72 22.53 16.41 3.52
CA SER A 72 23.37 15.45 4.26
C SER A 72 24.85 15.61 3.91
N ASP A 73 25.67 15.76 4.94
CA ASP A 73 27.14 15.74 4.84
C ASP A 73 27.74 14.37 5.23
N THR A 74 26.93 13.41 5.66
CA THR A 74 27.41 12.08 6.09
C THR A 74 27.68 11.16 4.90
N GLU A 75 28.96 10.99 4.55
CA GLU A 75 29.39 10.22 3.38
C GLU A 75 28.86 8.77 3.36
N CYS A 76 28.92 8.07 4.50
CA CYS A 76 28.47 6.68 4.60
C CYS A 76 26.96 6.51 4.42
N LEU A 77 26.17 7.58 4.61
CA LEU A 77 24.72 7.57 4.47
C LEU A 77 24.28 7.90 3.04
N ARG A 78 24.89 8.91 2.42
CA ARG A 78 24.50 9.42 1.09
C ARG A 78 24.46 8.37 0.00
N GLY A 79 25.39 7.42 0.02
CA GLY A 79 25.44 6.34 -0.98
C GLY A 79 24.19 5.47 -0.94
N GLY A 80 23.80 5.02 0.27
CA GLY A 80 22.59 4.22 0.44
C GLY A 80 21.31 5.02 0.24
N LEU A 81 21.24 6.28 0.68
CA LEU A 81 20.08 7.15 0.42
C LEU A 81 19.79 7.33 -1.07
N ARG A 82 20.82 7.43 -1.93
CA ARG A 82 20.63 7.50 -3.38
C ARG A 82 20.03 6.21 -3.94
N MET A 83 20.43 5.06 -3.40
CA MET A 83 19.85 3.78 -3.80
C MET A 83 18.39 3.67 -3.37
N VAL A 84 18.07 4.08 -2.14
CA VAL A 84 16.69 4.16 -1.64
C VAL A 84 15.87 5.06 -2.56
N GLN A 85 16.26 6.33 -2.73
CA GLN A 85 15.58 7.29 -3.60
C GLN A 85 15.26 6.73 -5.00
N LEU A 86 16.22 6.04 -5.63
CA LEU A 86 16.03 5.48 -6.97
C LEU A 86 15.00 4.35 -6.98
N ARG A 87 14.93 3.52 -5.93
CA ARG A 87 13.92 2.47 -5.79
C ARG A 87 12.54 3.07 -5.60
N GLU A 88 12.37 4.01 -4.67
CA GLU A 88 11.09 4.69 -4.43
C GLU A 88 10.56 5.34 -5.73
N ALA A 89 11.43 6.02 -6.48
CA ALA A 89 11.06 6.66 -7.75
C ALA A 89 10.66 5.62 -8.82
N ALA A 90 11.35 4.47 -8.86
CA ALA A 90 11.04 3.40 -9.78
C ALA A 90 9.70 2.72 -9.42
N HIS A 91 9.46 2.44 -8.14
CA HIS A 91 8.20 1.88 -7.65
C HIS A 91 7.01 2.78 -8.02
N ALA A 92 7.09 4.08 -7.69
CA ALA A 92 6.05 5.04 -8.04
C ALA A 92 5.74 5.01 -9.55
N LYS A 93 6.76 5.05 -10.39
CA LYS A 93 6.58 5.01 -11.84
C LYS A 93 5.90 3.72 -12.31
N LEU A 94 6.35 2.57 -11.83
CA LEU A 94 5.81 1.26 -12.21
C LEU A 94 4.37 1.08 -11.74
N PHE A 95 4.02 1.54 -10.54
CA PHE A 95 2.64 1.52 -10.06
C PHE A 95 1.74 2.45 -10.88
N GLU A 96 2.24 3.62 -11.27
CA GLU A 96 1.50 4.54 -12.16
C GLU A 96 1.19 3.90 -13.52
N GLU A 97 2.19 3.25 -14.12
CA GLU A 97 2.04 2.52 -15.38
C GLU A 97 1.03 1.38 -15.21
N ARG A 98 1.14 0.60 -14.13
CA ARG A 98 0.23 -0.52 -13.86
C ARG A 98 -1.22 -0.08 -13.65
N ILE A 99 -1.45 1.02 -12.94
CA ILE A 99 -2.80 1.59 -12.78
C ILE A 99 -3.44 1.88 -14.14
N LYS A 100 -2.68 2.43 -15.10
CA LYS A 100 -3.18 2.75 -16.45
C LYS A 100 -3.52 1.48 -17.22
N GLU A 101 -2.69 0.45 -17.12
CA GLU A 101 -2.91 -0.86 -17.77
C GLU A 101 -4.18 -1.55 -17.25
N LEU A 102 -4.48 -1.41 -15.96
CA LEU A 102 -5.71 -1.91 -15.34
C LEU A 102 -6.96 -1.09 -15.71
N GLY A 103 -6.82 -0.07 -16.56
CA GLY A 103 -7.91 0.83 -16.97
C GLY A 103 -8.25 1.92 -15.94
N GLY A 104 -7.39 2.09 -14.93
CA GLY A 104 -7.50 3.14 -13.93
C GLY A 104 -6.90 4.48 -14.37
N SER A 105 -6.92 5.44 -13.47
CA SER A 105 -6.19 6.71 -13.64
C SER A 105 -5.68 7.15 -12.28
N PRO A 106 -4.38 7.49 -12.15
CA PRO A 106 -3.82 8.00 -10.91
C PRO A 106 -4.47 9.32 -10.49
N LYS A 107 -4.94 9.40 -9.25
CA LYS A 107 -5.69 10.53 -8.69
C LYS A 107 -5.34 10.83 -7.24
N ALA A 108 -4.77 9.88 -6.51
CA ALA A 108 -4.32 10.10 -5.15
C ALA A 108 -3.26 11.21 -5.12
N GLU A 109 -3.31 12.00 -4.05
CA GLU A 109 -2.38 13.06 -3.72
C GLU A 109 -1.81 12.80 -2.33
N ALA A 110 -0.59 13.30 -2.07
CA ALA A 110 0.04 13.13 -0.77
C ALA A 110 -0.74 13.92 0.28
N SER A 111 -0.91 13.35 1.47
CA SER A 111 -1.47 14.11 2.58
C SER A 111 -0.43 15.12 3.10
N GLU A 112 -0.89 16.20 3.70
CA GLU A 112 -0.01 17.22 4.29
C GLU A 112 0.90 16.60 5.38
N GLU A 113 0.40 15.63 6.14
CA GLU A 113 1.17 14.91 7.15
C GLU A 113 2.31 14.11 6.52
N LEU A 114 2.03 13.43 5.40
CA LEU A 114 3.02 12.63 4.69
C LEU A 114 4.12 13.52 4.07
N GLU A 115 3.74 14.64 3.45
CA GLU A 115 4.69 15.61 2.92
C GLU A 115 5.53 16.26 4.03
N THR A 116 4.89 16.63 5.14
CA THR A 116 5.58 17.23 6.30
C THR A 116 6.60 16.26 6.89
N PHE A 117 6.26 14.98 6.98
CA PHE A 117 7.18 13.96 7.47
C PHE A 117 8.32 13.69 6.46
N LEU A 118 7.99 13.27 5.24
CA LEU A 118 8.99 12.80 4.29
C LEU A 118 9.83 13.93 3.70
N ILE A 119 9.22 15.06 3.34
CA ILE A 119 9.93 16.18 2.71
C ILE A 119 10.36 17.19 3.77
N GLY A 120 9.43 17.63 4.60
CA GLY A 120 9.68 18.67 5.60
C GLY A 120 10.73 18.24 6.63
N THR A 121 10.57 17.07 7.24
CA THR A 121 11.48 16.61 8.31
C THR A 121 12.78 16.03 7.76
N LEU A 122 12.75 15.19 6.73
CA LEU A 122 13.99 14.59 6.20
C LEU A 122 14.83 15.60 5.41
N GLY A 123 14.19 16.59 4.78
CA GLY A 123 14.85 17.66 4.04
C GLY A 123 15.32 18.84 4.90
N ASP A 124 15.06 18.85 6.20
CA ASP A 124 15.38 19.96 7.09
C ASP A 124 16.91 20.13 7.25
N PRO A 125 17.53 21.23 6.81
CA PRO A 125 18.97 21.44 6.97
C PRO A 125 19.38 21.70 8.43
N ASP A 126 18.45 22.05 9.31
CA ASP A 126 18.73 22.31 10.73
C ASP A 126 18.73 21.01 11.56
N LYS A 127 18.33 19.87 10.98
CA LYS A 127 18.38 18.54 11.61
C LYS A 127 19.59 17.75 11.14
N SER A 128 20.30 17.13 12.08
CA SER A 128 21.38 16.20 11.78
C SER A 128 20.85 14.92 11.12
N ASP A 129 21.71 14.23 10.39
CA ASP A 129 21.39 12.93 9.79
C ASP A 129 20.99 11.89 10.85
N ALA A 130 21.57 11.95 12.05
CA ALA A 130 21.20 11.09 13.18
C ALA A 130 19.76 11.36 13.65
N GLU A 131 19.36 12.62 13.79
CA GLU A 131 17.98 12.98 14.19
C GLU A 131 16.96 12.57 13.13
N LYS A 132 17.30 12.73 11.84
CA LYS A 132 16.47 12.30 10.72
C LYS A 132 16.29 10.78 10.71
N LEU A 133 17.37 10.01 10.90
CA LEU A 133 17.33 8.55 11.01
C LEU A 133 16.49 8.06 12.19
N GLN A 134 16.69 8.63 13.38
CA GLN A 134 15.88 8.28 14.56
C GLN A 134 14.40 8.57 14.32
N THR A 135 14.08 9.70 13.71
CA THR A 135 12.72 10.09 13.39
C THR A 135 12.11 9.11 12.37
N PHE A 136 12.84 8.77 11.32
CA PHE A 136 12.40 7.82 10.30
C PHE A 136 12.17 6.43 10.89
N VAL A 137 13.15 5.88 11.61
CA VAL A 137 13.08 4.55 12.23
C VAL A 137 11.91 4.46 13.20
N ALA A 138 11.64 5.50 13.99
CA ALA A 138 10.52 5.52 14.92
C ALA A 138 9.14 5.55 14.24
N GLN A 139 9.02 6.16 13.06
CA GLN A 139 7.73 6.38 12.39
C GLN A 139 7.44 5.37 11.28
N ALA A 140 8.46 4.93 10.54
CA ALA A 140 8.35 4.10 9.35
C ALA A 140 9.19 2.81 9.41
N GLY A 141 10.00 2.63 10.47
CA GLY A 141 10.88 1.47 10.61
C GLY A 141 10.24 0.21 11.20
N ASP A 142 8.93 0.20 11.49
CA ASP A 142 8.25 -0.97 12.07
C ASP A 142 8.15 -2.11 11.03
N PRO A 143 8.71 -3.31 11.29
CA PRO A 143 8.59 -4.46 10.39
C PRO A 143 7.16 -4.84 10.02
N LYS A 144 6.16 -4.48 10.84
CA LYS A 144 4.74 -4.74 10.55
C LYS A 144 4.25 -4.06 9.28
N VAL A 145 4.87 -2.96 8.86
CA VAL A 145 4.52 -2.30 7.59
C VAL A 145 4.77 -3.24 6.41
N ILE A 146 5.92 -3.93 6.42
CA ILE A 146 6.26 -4.93 5.41
C ILE A 146 5.28 -6.12 5.45
N GLU A 147 4.95 -6.63 6.65
CA GLU A 147 3.99 -7.72 6.82
C GLU A 147 2.60 -7.36 6.28
N GLN A 148 2.16 -6.11 6.49
CA GLN A 148 0.90 -5.60 5.96
C GLN A 148 0.90 -5.56 4.42
N LEU A 149 1.98 -5.07 3.81
CA LEU A 149 2.14 -5.04 2.35
C LEU A 149 2.14 -6.45 1.75
N GLU A 150 2.80 -7.42 2.41
CA GLU A 150 2.76 -8.83 2.01
C GLU A 150 1.33 -9.40 2.06
N GLY A 151 0.55 -9.01 3.06
CA GLY A 151 -0.87 -9.33 3.17
C GLY A 151 -1.71 -8.80 2.00
N PHE A 152 -1.47 -7.55 1.57
CA PHE A 152 -2.12 -7.01 0.38
C PHE A 152 -1.71 -7.77 -0.89
N ALA A 153 -0.42 -8.02 -1.07
CA ALA A 153 0.08 -8.78 -2.23
C ALA A 153 -0.52 -10.19 -2.29
N ALA A 154 -0.70 -10.86 -1.15
CA ALA A 154 -1.31 -12.19 -1.08
C ALA A 154 -2.76 -12.22 -1.60
N ARG A 155 -3.49 -11.11 -1.48
CA ARG A 155 -4.89 -10.98 -1.93
C ARG A 155 -5.03 -10.61 -3.41
N MET A 156 -3.94 -10.41 -4.13
CA MET A 156 -3.93 -10.08 -5.57
C MET A 156 -3.70 -11.32 -6.46
N ASP A 157 -4.07 -12.51 -6.02
CA ASP A 157 -3.80 -13.78 -6.71
C ASP A 157 -4.41 -13.89 -8.12
N ALA A 158 -5.56 -13.24 -8.34
CA ALA A 158 -6.21 -13.13 -9.64
C ALA A 158 -5.50 -12.18 -10.63
N ASP A 159 -4.60 -11.31 -10.14
CA ASP A 159 -3.78 -10.41 -10.94
C ASP A 159 -2.29 -10.63 -10.62
N GLN A 160 -1.75 -11.71 -11.19
CA GLN A 160 -0.39 -12.16 -10.91
C GLN A 160 0.67 -11.11 -11.25
N GLU A 161 0.48 -10.33 -12.31
CA GLU A 161 1.43 -9.30 -12.70
C GLU A 161 1.53 -8.22 -11.61
N THR A 162 0.40 -7.71 -11.13
CA THR A 162 0.39 -6.75 -10.02
C THR A 162 0.94 -7.36 -8.73
N GLN A 163 0.57 -8.62 -8.43
CA GLN A 163 1.09 -9.32 -7.26
C GLN A 163 2.63 -9.42 -7.28
N PHE A 164 3.21 -9.84 -8.40
CA PHE A 164 4.66 -9.99 -8.51
C PHE A 164 5.37 -8.64 -8.52
N LEU A 165 4.79 -7.61 -9.14
CA LEU A 165 5.31 -6.25 -9.08
C LEU A 165 5.38 -5.75 -7.62
N LEU A 166 4.29 -5.87 -6.86
CA LEU A 166 4.26 -5.45 -5.46
C LEU A 166 5.23 -6.25 -4.59
N ARG A 167 5.35 -7.56 -4.81
CA ARG A 167 6.34 -8.39 -4.08
C ARG A 167 7.78 -7.99 -4.35
N ALA A 168 8.09 -7.59 -5.58
CA ALA A 168 9.42 -7.09 -5.91
C ALA A 168 9.71 -5.78 -5.16
N ALA A 169 8.76 -4.84 -5.17
CA ALA A 169 8.87 -3.59 -4.42
C ALA A 169 9.03 -3.84 -2.90
N ILE A 170 8.27 -4.77 -2.33
CA ILE A 170 8.38 -5.14 -0.89
C ILE A 170 9.79 -5.64 -0.53
N GLN A 171 10.45 -6.39 -1.42
CA GLN A 171 11.81 -6.86 -1.16
C GLN A 171 12.83 -5.71 -1.17
N ASP A 172 12.60 -4.73 -2.04
CA ASP A 172 13.35 -3.50 -2.12
C ASP A 172 13.12 -2.64 -0.85
N GLU A 173 11.87 -2.52 -0.38
CA GLU A 173 11.52 -1.83 0.86
C GLU A 173 12.18 -2.45 2.08
N ARG A 174 12.18 -3.78 2.19
CA ARG A 174 12.89 -4.49 3.26
C ARG A 174 14.37 -4.10 3.28
N THR A 175 14.99 -4.01 2.11
CA THR A 175 16.39 -3.63 1.96
C THR A 175 16.62 -2.16 2.33
N SER A 176 15.71 -1.25 1.93
CA SER A 176 15.74 0.16 2.30
C SER A 176 15.64 0.35 3.82
N VAL A 177 14.66 -0.30 4.45
CA VAL A 177 14.42 -0.23 5.90
C VAL A 177 15.58 -0.80 6.69
N GLU A 178 16.10 -1.98 6.30
CA GLU A 178 17.27 -2.59 6.96
C GLU A 178 18.50 -1.66 6.90
N PHE A 179 18.76 -1.05 5.73
CA PHE A 179 19.83 -0.07 5.58
C PHE A 179 19.65 1.14 6.53
N LEU A 180 18.44 1.70 6.61
CA LEU A 180 18.17 2.86 7.46
C LEU A 180 18.29 2.53 8.96
N HIS A 181 17.88 1.32 9.38
CA HIS A 181 18.12 0.85 10.76
C HIS A 181 19.62 0.73 11.05
N GLN A 182 20.39 0.07 10.18
CA GLN A 182 21.85 -0.08 10.36
C GLN A 182 22.56 1.27 10.40
N ALA A 183 22.16 2.21 9.54
CA ALA A 183 22.69 3.57 9.54
C ALA A 183 22.34 4.31 10.83
N CYS A 184 21.11 4.15 11.34
CA CYS A 184 20.68 4.70 12.61
C CYS A 184 21.49 4.14 13.77
N GLU A 185 21.71 2.83 13.82
CA GLU A 185 22.56 2.19 14.84
C GLU A 185 23.99 2.72 14.80
N LEU A 186 24.57 2.86 13.60
CA LEU A 186 25.94 3.36 13.43
C LEU A 186 26.09 4.81 13.89
N LEU A 187 25.16 5.70 13.52
CA LEU A 187 25.27 7.13 13.81
C LEU A 187 24.74 7.53 15.19
N CYS A 188 23.79 6.77 15.74
CA CYS A 188 23.18 7.06 17.05
C CYS A 188 23.76 6.19 18.18
N GLY A 189 24.29 5.01 17.86
CA GLY A 189 24.90 4.08 18.82
C GLY A 189 26.34 4.41 19.20
N GLY A 190 26.99 5.37 18.52
CA GLY A 190 28.38 5.79 18.76
C GLY A 190 28.66 6.53 20.07
N SER A 191 27.73 6.57 21.02
CA SER A 191 28.00 6.98 22.41
C SER A 191 28.16 5.74 23.30
N THR A 192 29.28 5.03 23.16
CA THR A 192 29.97 4.26 24.22
C THR A 192 31.10 3.42 23.61
N SER A 193 32.33 3.96 23.65
CA SER A 193 33.56 3.29 24.11
C SER A 193 34.75 4.22 23.92
#